data_AF-A0A2X1MXM9-F1
#
_entry.id   AF-A0A2X1MXM9-F1
#
_cell.length_a   1.000
_cell.length_b   1.000
_cell.length_c   1.000
_cell.angle_alpha   90.00
_cell.angle_beta   90.00
_cell.angle_gamma   90.00
#
_symmetry.space_group_name_H-M   'P 1'
#
loop_
_entity.id
_entity.type
_entity.pdbx_description
1 polymer ?
#
loop_
_entity_poly.entity_id
_entity_poly.type
_entity_poly.pdbx_seq_one_letter_code
_entity_poly.pdbx_strand_id
1 'polypeptide(L)'
;MFIRAPNFGRKLLLTCIVAGVMIAILVSCLQFLVAWHKHEVKYDTLITDVQKYLDTYFADLKSTTDRLQPLTLDTCQQANPELTARAAFSMNVRTFVLVKDKKTFCSSATGEMDIPLNELIPALDINKNVDMAILPGTPMVPNKPAIVIWYRNPLLKNSGVFAALNLNLTPSLFYSSRQEDYDGVALIIGNTALSTFSSRLMNVNELTDMPVRETKIAGIPLTVRLYADDWTWNDVWYAFLLGGMSGTVVGLLCYYLMSVRMRPGREIMTAIKREQFYVAYQPVVDTQALRVTGLEVLLRWRHPVAGEIPRMPSLTLPNRKR
;
A
#
# COMPACT_ATOMS: atom_id res chain seq x y z
N MET A 1 42.63 20.08 35.43
CA MET A 1 42.57 19.05 34.38
C MET A 1 41.60 17.97 34.86
N PHE A 2 40.37 17.94 34.35
CA PHE A 2 39.36 16.97 34.80
C PHE A 2 39.70 15.60 34.23
N ILE A 3 40.16 14.68 35.07
CA ILE A 3 40.27 13.27 34.70
C ILE A 3 38.85 12.70 34.70
N ARG A 4 38.12 12.91 33.59
CA ARG A 4 37.03 12.02 33.21
C ARG A 4 37.66 10.64 33.02
N ALA A 5 37.30 9.67 33.86
CA ALA A 5 37.65 8.27 33.57
C ALA A 5 37.18 7.96 32.13
N PRO A 6 38.10 7.71 31.17
CA PRO A 6 37.76 7.63 29.74
C PRO A 6 36.78 6.48 29.44
N ASN A 7 36.75 5.47 30.29
CA ASN A 7 35.85 4.33 30.17
C ASN A 7 34.39 4.62 30.55
N PHE A 8 34.11 5.61 31.41
CA PHE A 8 32.75 5.83 31.90
C PHE A 8 31.88 6.56 30.87
N GLY A 9 32.43 7.61 30.23
CA GLY A 9 31.74 8.33 29.14
C GLY A 9 31.54 7.48 27.88
N ARG A 10 32.47 6.56 27.59
CA ARG A 10 32.36 5.66 26.44
C ARG A 10 31.26 4.61 26.64
N LYS A 11 31.15 4.01 27.83
CA LYS A 11 30.05 3.10 28.18
C LYS A 11 28.69 3.81 28.14
N LEU A 12 28.64 5.06 28.61
CA LEU A 12 27.45 5.91 28.57
C LEU A 12 26.96 6.17 27.14
N LEU A 13 27.87 6.61 26.26
CA LEU A 13 27.57 6.85 24.85
C LEU A 13 27.11 5.57 24.14
N LEU A 14 27.78 4.44 24.40
CA LEU A 14 27.39 3.14 23.85
C LEU A 14 25.96 2.75 24.27
N THR A 15 25.58 2.92 25.54
CA THR A 15 24.23 2.62 25.99
C THR A 15 23.16 3.50 25.33
N CYS A 16 23.44 4.79 25.12
CA CYS A 16 22.51 5.70 24.43
C CYS A 16 22.38 5.37 22.93
N ILE A 17 23.49 5.00 22.29
CA ILE A 17 23.49 4.58 20.88
C ILE A 17 22.68 3.29 20.71
N VAL A 18 22.91 2.29 21.56
CA VAL A 18 22.15 1.02 21.52
C VAL A 18 20.66 1.28 21.74
N ALA A 19 20.29 2.12 22.71
CA ALA A 19 18.89 2.47 22.95
C ALA A 19 18.25 3.18 21.74
N GLY A 20 18.96 4.13 21.10
CA GLY A 20 18.49 4.81 19.90
C GLY A 20 18.31 3.86 18.71
N VAL A 21 19.26 2.95 18.49
CA VAL A 21 19.18 1.94 17.41
C VAL A 21 18.02 0.96 17.63
N MET A 22 17.81 0.48 18.86
CA MET A 22 16.69 -0.39 19.18
C MET A 22 15.33 0.26 18.85
N ILE A 23 15.18 1.55 19.17
CA ILE A 23 13.96 2.30 18.87
C ILE A 23 13.82 2.53 17.36
N ALA A 24 14.90 2.87 16.66
CA ALA A 24 14.88 3.02 15.20
C ALA A 24 14.37 1.75 14.52
N ILE A 25 14.91 0.59 14.91
CA ILE A 25 14.50 -0.72 14.36
C ILE A 25 13.04 -1.01 14.67
N LEU A 26 12.59 -0.75 15.90
CA LEU A 26 11.20 -0.99 16.31
C LEU A 26 10.22 -0.12 15.51
N VAL A 27 10.52 1.17 15.37
CA VAL A 27 9.68 2.12 14.60
C VAL A 27 9.67 1.75 13.12
N SER A 28 10.82 1.44 12.52
CA SER A 28 10.88 1.00 11.11
C SER A 28 10.10 -0.29 10.86
N CYS A 29 10.21 -1.28 11.76
CA CYS A 29 9.46 -2.53 11.67
C CYS A 29 7.95 -2.29 11.77
N LEU A 30 7.51 -1.45 12.71
CA LEU A 30 6.10 -1.10 12.85
C LEU A 30 5.56 -0.38 11.60
N GLN A 31 6.30 0.59 11.07
CA GLN A 31 5.92 1.29 9.85
C GLN A 31 5.81 0.34 8.66
N PHE A 32 6.76 -0.58 8.53
CA PHE A 32 6.74 -1.61 7.49
C PHE A 32 5.49 -2.50 7.59
N LEU A 33 5.14 -2.97 8.80
CA LEU A 33 3.92 -3.76 9.02
C LEU A 33 2.64 -2.98 8.70
N VAL A 34 2.58 -1.70 9.04
CA VAL A 34 1.43 -0.83 8.73
C VAL A 34 1.31 -0.61 7.22
N ALA A 35 2.42 -0.33 6.54
CA ALA A 35 2.43 -0.17 5.09
C ALA A 35 1.98 -1.46 4.39
N TRP A 36 2.52 -2.60 4.81
CA TRP A 36 2.12 -3.92 4.32
C TRP A 36 0.62 -4.16 4.47
N HIS A 37 0.07 -3.94 5.67
CA HIS A 37 -1.35 -4.16 5.93
C HIS A 37 -2.23 -3.20 5.11
N LYS A 38 -1.80 -1.96 4.92
CA LYS A 38 -2.51 -0.97 4.09
C LYS A 38 -2.58 -1.39 2.62
N HIS A 39 -1.49 -1.94 2.08
CA HIS A 39 -1.46 -2.46 0.71
C HIS A 39 -2.40 -3.64 0.51
N GLU A 40 -2.36 -4.63 1.40
CA GLU A 40 -3.27 -5.78 1.35
C GLU A 40 -4.75 -5.35 1.35
N VAL A 41 -5.14 -4.46 2.27
CA VAL A 41 -6.53 -3.96 2.36
C VAL A 41 -6.91 -3.15 1.12
N LYS A 42 -5.99 -2.35 0.58
CA LYS A 42 -6.21 -1.54 -0.64
C LYS A 42 -6.52 -2.44 -1.84
N TYR A 43 -5.73 -3.49 -2.07
CA TYR A 43 -5.95 -4.41 -3.19
C TYR A 43 -7.21 -5.25 -3.03
N ASP A 44 -7.51 -5.72 -1.81
CA ASP A 44 -8.75 -6.45 -1.52
C ASP A 44 -10.00 -5.59 -1.72
N THR A 45 -9.93 -4.31 -1.32
CA THR A 45 -11.04 -3.37 -1.53
C THR A 45 -11.24 -3.10 -3.02
N LEU A 46 -10.15 -2.87 -3.76
CA LEU A 46 -10.21 -2.61 -5.19
C LEU A 46 -10.83 -3.76 -5.98
N ILE A 47 -10.36 -5.00 -5.75
CA ILE A 47 -10.88 -6.16 -6.51
C ILE A 47 -12.36 -6.39 -6.19
N THR A 48 -12.76 -6.16 -4.93
CA THR A 48 -14.16 -6.26 -4.50
C THR A 48 -15.04 -5.19 -5.14
N ASP A 49 -14.57 -3.94 -5.20
CA ASP A 49 -15.29 -2.83 -5.84
C ASP A 49 -15.45 -3.05 -7.34
N VAL A 50 -14.38 -3.49 -8.02
CA VAL A 50 -14.41 -3.83 -9.46
C VAL A 50 -15.36 -4.99 -9.72
N GLN A 51 -15.30 -6.05 -8.90
CA GLN A 51 -16.21 -7.18 -9.01
C GLN A 51 -17.66 -6.74 -8.85
N LYS A 52 -17.97 -5.97 -7.80
CA LYS A 52 -19.34 -5.47 -7.55
C LYS A 52 -19.85 -4.58 -8.67
N TYR A 53 -18.99 -3.71 -9.21
CA TYR A 53 -19.33 -2.87 -10.37
C TYR A 53 -19.68 -3.72 -11.59
N LEU A 54 -18.85 -4.71 -11.93
CA LEU A 54 -19.08 -5.59 -13.08
C LEU A 54 -20.29 -6.50 -12.88
N ASP A 55 -20.46 -7.09 -11.69
CA ASP A 55 -21.64 -7.89 -11.35
C ASP A 55 -22.93 -7.06 -11.55
N THR A 56 -22.95 -5.82 -11.05
CA THR A 56 -24.11 -4.92 -11.19
C THR A 56 -24.34 -4.54 -12.65
N TYR A 57 -23.28 -4.20 -13.38
CA TYR A 57 -23.34 -3.82 -14.80
C TYR A 57 -23.89 -4.96 -15.66
N PHE A 58 -23.37 -6.17 -15.51
CA PHE A 58 -23.81 -7.33 -16.28
C PHE A 58 -25.19 -7.83 -15.85
N ALA A 59 -25.58 -7.66 -14.59
CA ALA A 59 -26.96 -7.91 -14.14
C ALA A 59 -27.96 -6.96 -14.81
N ASP A 60 -27.65 -5.67 -14.90
CA ASP A 60 -28.50 -4.69 -15.60
C ASP A 60 -28.56 -4.94 -17.12
N LEU A 61 -27.41 -5.27 -17.71
CA LEU A 61 -27.35 -5.69 -19.12
C LEU A 61 -28.20 -6.94 -19.38
N LYS A 62 -28.12 -7.93 -18.48
CA LYS A 62 -28.96 -9.13 -18.57
C LYS A 62 -30.43 -8.79 -18.47
N SER A 63 -30.83 -7.95 -17.50
CA SER A 63 -32.22 -7.48 -17.35
C SER A 63 -32.72 -6.78 -18.61
N THR A 64 -31.91 -5.89 -19.19
CA THR A 64 -32.24 -5.22 -20.46
C THR A 64 -32.36 -6.22 -21.60
N THR A 65 -31.47 -7.20 -21.68
CA THR A 65 -31.48 -8.23 -22.72
C THR A 65 -32.71 -9.14 -22.59
N ASP A 66 -33.07 -9.55 -21.38
CA ASP A 66 -34.25 -10.38 -21.12
C ASP A 66 -35.54 -9.67 -21.56
N ARG A 67 -35.61 -8.33 -21.49
CA ARG A 67 -36.72 -7.53 -22.03
C ARG A 67 -36.74 -7.46 -23.56
N LEU A 68 -35.60 -7.64 -24.22
CA LEU A 68 -35.49 -7.66 -25.68
C LEU A 68 -35.77 -9.05 -26.28
N GLN A 69 -35.72 -10.12 -25.48
CA GLN A 69 -35.97 -11.49 -25.95
C GLN A 69 -37.30 -11.65 -26.70
N PRO A 70 -38.45 -11.07 -26.26
CA PRO A 70 -39.71 -11.21 -26.98
C PRO A 70 -39.68 -10.63 -28.40
N LEU A 71 -38.88 -9.60 -28.65
CA LEU A 71 -38.76 -8.95 -29.97
C LEU A 71 -38.16 -9.87 -31.04
N THR A 72 -37.59 -11.03 -30.66
CA THR A 72 -37.14 -12.06 -31.60
C THR A 72 -38.29 -12.71 -32.40
N LEU A 73 -39.54 -12.54 -31.95
CA LEU A 73 -40.73 -12.98 -32.66
C LEU A 73 -41.22 -11.96 -33.70
N ASP A 74 -40.89 -10.68 -33.52
CA ASP A 74 -41.37 -9.56 -34.35
C ASP A 74 -40.53 -9.39 -35.63
N THR A 75 -41.03 -8.54 -36.54
CA THR A 75 -40.25 -8.13 -37.72
C THR A 75 -39.23 -7.05 -37.34
N CYS A 76 -38.13 -6.91 -38.11
CA CYS A 76 -37.14 -5.88 -37.79
C CYS A 76 -37.73 -4.47 -37.83
N GLN A 77 -38.72 -4.20 -38.70
CA GLN A 77 -39.41 -2.90 -38.72
C GLN A 77 -40.13 -2.57 -37.41
N GLN A 78 -40.69 -3.57 -36.73
CA GLN A 78 -41.38 -3.40 -35.45
C GLN A 78 -40.40 -3.35 -34.27
N ALA A 79 -39.35 -4.18 -34.30
CA ALA A 79 -38.39 -4.28 -33.21
C ALA A 79 -37.36 -3.13 -33.18
N ASN A 80 -36.98 -2.58 -34.34
CA ASN A 80 -35.87 -1.64 -34.47
C ASN A 80 -36.02 -0.36 -33.62
N PRO A 81 -37.19 0.31 -33.54
CA PRO A 81 -37.35 1.50 -32.71
C PRO A 81 -37.04 1.25 -31.22
N GLU A 82 -37.55 0.15 -30.65
CA GLU A 82 -37.28 -0.18 -29.25
C GLU A 82 -35.83 -0.66 -29.07
N LEU A 83 -35.31 -1.47 -29.99
CA LEU A 83 -33.93 -1.95 -29.95
C LEU A 83 -32.92 -0.79 -29.99
N THR A 84 -33.17 0.21 -30.84
CA THR A 84 -32.37 1.43 -30.96
C THR A 84 -32.47 2.30 -29.71
N ALA A 85 -33.68 2.51 -29.17
CA ALA A 85 -33.85 3.28 -27.94
C ALA A 85 -33.11 2.62 -26.77
N ARG A 86 -33.22 1.30 -26.60
CA ARG A 86 -32.53 0.56 -25.54
C ARG A 86 -31.01 0.61 -25.71
N ALA A 87 -30.50 0.43 -26.92
CA ALA A 87 -29.07 0.56 -27.20
C ALA A 87 -28.55 1.98 -26.87
N ALA A 88 -29.32 3.01 -27.18
CA ALA A 88 -28.93 4.41 -26.94
C ALA A 88 -28.90 4.79 -25.45
N PHE A 89 -29.79 4.22 -24.63
CA PHE A 89 -29.87 4.52 -23.19
C PHE A 89 -29.11 3.53 -22.30
N SER A 90 -28.61 2.41 -22.84
CA SER A 90 -27.76 1.48 -22.10
C SER A 90 -26.29 1.93 -22.11
N MET A 91 -25.76 2.18 -20.92
CA MET A 91 -24.35 2.56 -20.75
C MET A 91 -23.40 1.52 -21.33
N ASN A 92 -22.40 1.99 -22.07
CA ASN A 92 -21.35 1.16 -22.69
C ASN A 92 -21.87 0.08 -23.65
N VAL A 93 -23.12 0.11 -24.11
CA VAL A 93 -23.60 -0.76 -25.19
C VAL A 93 -23.31 -0.08 -26.54
N ARG A 94 -22.71 -0.80 -27.49
CA ARG A 94 -22.53 -0.35 -28.89
C ARG A 94 -23.76 -0.68 -29.72
N THR A 95 -24.26 -1.91 -29.62
CA THR A 95 -25.42 -2.36 -30.37
C THR A 95 -26.04 -3.60 -29.74
N PHE A 96 -27.36 -3.71 -29.84
CA PHE A 96 -28.10 -4.95 -29.65
C PHE A 96 -28.46 -5.53 -31.01
N VAL A 97 -28.41 -6.85 -31.13
CA VAL A 97 -28.77 -7.55 -32.35
C VAL A 97 -29.59 -8.78 -32.00
N LEU A 98 -30.71 -8.93 -32.70
CA LEU A 98 -31.63 -10.03 -32.55
C LEU A 98 -31.25 -11.16 -33.51
N VAL A 99 -31.25 -12.38 -32.98
CA VAL A 99 -30.90 -13.59 -33.71
C VAL A 99 -32.10 -14.53 -33.71
N LYS A 100 -32.45 -15.00 -34.91
CA LYS A 100 -33.53 -15.95 -35.14
C LYS A 100 -33.02 -17.07 -36.04
N ASP A 101 -33.18 -18.31 -35.61
CA ASP A 101 -32.76 -19.50 -36.38
C ASP A 101 -31.29 -19.44 -36.83
N LYS A 102 -30.38 -19.05 -35.92
CA LYS A 102 -28.92 -18.84 -36.14
C LYS A 102 -28.55 -17.65 -37.02
N LYS A 103 -29.51 -16.89 -37.53
CA LYS A 103 -29.27 -15.72 -38.36
C LYS A 103 -29.57 -14.43 -37.61
N THR A 104 -28.70 -13.44 -37.77
CA THR A 104 -28.91 -12.08 -37.27
C THR A 104 -29.90 -11.39 -38.21
N PHE A 105 -31.07 -11.00 -37.70
CA PHE A 105 -32.13 -10.44 -38.53
C PHE A 105 -32.34 -8.93 -38.33
N CYS A 106 -31.96 -8.39 -37.17
CA CYS A 106 -32.16 -6.98 -36.85
C CYS A 106 -31.07 -6.46 -35.91
N SER A 107 -30.44 -5.34 -36.28
CA SER A 107 -29.46 -4.63 -35.46
C SER A 107 -29.96 -3.25 -35.09
N SER A 108 -29.70 -2.82 -33.86
CA SER A 108 -29.98 -1.47 -33.37
C SER A 108 -29.17 -0.37 -34.09
N ALA A 109 -28.11 -0.74 -34.81
CA ALA A 109 -27.20 0.21 -35.47
C ALA A 109 -27.38 0.21 -36.99
N THR A 110 -27.53 -0.95 -37.61
CA THR A 110 -27.61 -1.09 -39.07
C THR A 110 -29.02 -1.39 -39.58
N GLY A 111 -29.97 -1.71 -38.69
CA GLY A 111 -31.31 -2.12 -39.07
C GLY A 111 -31.36 -3.57 -39.56
N GLU A 112 -32.15 -3.82 -40.60
CA GLU A 112 -32.40 -5.15 -41.14
C GLU A 112 -31.13 -5.80 -41.71
N MET A 113 -30.95 -7.08 -41.43
CA MET A 113 -29.81 -7.88 -41.89
C MET A 113 -30.23 -9.33 -42.06
N ASP A 114 -29.48 -10.12 -42.84
CA ASP A 114 -29.68 -11.57 -42.95
C ASP A 114 -28.31 -12.25 -43.03
N ILE A 115 -27.58 -12.24 -41.91
CA ILE A 115 -26.21 -12.77 -41.83
C ILE A 115 -26.18 -13.89 -40.79
N PRO A 116 -25.59 -15.07 -41.07
CA PRO A 116 -25.37 -16.09 -40.06
C PRO A 116 -24.51 -15.55 -38.90
N LEU A 117 -24.92 -15.78 -37.65
CA LEU A 117 -24.18 -15.27 -36.50
C LEU A 117 -22.73 -15.78 -36.46
N ASN A 118 -22.50 -17.03 -36.88
CA ASN A 118 -21.16 -17.63 -36.92
C ASN A 118 -20.22 -16.96 -37.95
N GLU A 119 -20.78 -16.33 -39.00
CA GLU A 119 -19.99 -15.56 -39.96
C GLU A 119 -19.60 -14.20 -39.38
N LEU A 120 -20.52 -13.57 -38.64
CA LEU A 120 -20.27 -12.29 -37.99
C LEU A 120 -19.31 -12.43 -36.80
N ILE A 121 -19.50 -13.47 -35.98
CA ILE A 121 -18.75 -13.72 -34.75
C ILE A 121 -18.51 -15.23 -34.58
N PRO A 122 -17.45 -15.79 -35.17
CA PRO A 122 -17.15 -17.23 -35.07
C PRO A 122 -16.73 -17.67 -33.65
N ALA A 123 -16.40 -16.72 -32.78
CA ALA A 123 -15.95 -17.01 -31.41
C ALA A 123 -17.10 -17.32 -30.42
N LEU A 124 -18.36 -17.10 -30.81
CA LEU A 124 -19.52 -17.32 -29.93
C LEU A 124 -20.19 -18.67 -30.20
N ASP A 125 -20.46 -19.42 -29.13
CA ASP A 125 -21.24 -20.65 -29.17
C ASP A 125 -22.70 -20.43 -28.77
N ILE A 126 -23.59 -20.47 -29.77
CA ILE A 126 -25.04 -20.32 -29.58
C ILE A 126 -25.69 -21.44 -28.76
N ASN A 127 -25.00 -22.57 -28.59
CA ASN A 127 -25.55 -23.69 -27.84
C ASN A 127 -25.54 -23.41 -26.34
N LYS A 128 -24.62 -22.56 -25.87
CA LYS A 128 -24.55 -22.13 -24.47
C LYS A 128 -25.68 -21.16 -24.16
N ASN A 129 -26.09 -21.13 -22.89
CA ASN A 129 -27.09 -20.18 -22.40
C ASN A 129 -26.55 -18.75 -22.44
N VAL A 130 -25.29 -18.59 -22.06
CA VAL A 130 -24.53 -17.34 -22.14
C VAL A 130 -23.14 -17.67 -22.65
N ASP A 131 -22.65 -16.88 -23.61
CA ASP A 131 -21.27 -16.96 -24.07
C ASP A 131 -20.71 -15.56 -24.28
N MET A 132 -19.39 -15.42 -24.21
CA MET A 132 -18.73 -14.12 -24.34
C MET A 132 -17.43 -14.25 -25.12
N ALA A 133 -17.09 -13.23 -25.88
CA ALA A 133 -15.81 -13.13 -26.58
C ALA A 133 -15.30 -11.68 -26.61
N ILE A 134 -13.98 -11.52 -26.76
CA ILE A 134 -13.36 -10.24 -27.08
C ILE A 134 -13.00 -10.24 -28.55
N LEU A 135 -13.46 -9.21 -29.27
CA LEU A 135 -13.15 -9.02 -30.68
C LEU A 135 -12.14 -7.88 -30.83
N PRO A 136 -11.15 -7.99 -31.75
CA PRO A 136 -10.21 -6.90 -32.06
C PRO A 136 -10.91 -5.67 -32.64
N GLY A 137 -12.06 -5.88 -33.30
CA GLY A 137 -12.90 -4.85 -33.87
C GLY A 137 -14.24 -5.42 -34.32
N THR A 138 -15.14 -4.54 -34.71
CA THR A 138 -16.41 -4.91 -35.36
C THR A 138 -16.45 -4.34 -36.77
N PRO A 139 -17.29 -4.85 -37.69
CA PRO A 139 -17.35 -4.36 -39.07
C PRO A 139 -17.52 -2.83 -39.20
N MET A 140 -18.30 -2.23 -38.30
CA MET A 140 -18.52 -0.78 -38.26
C MET A 140 -17.43 0.00 -37.50
N VAL A 141 -16.64 -0.67 -36.66
CA VAL A 141 -15.56 -0.07 -35.87
C VAL A 141 -14.36 -1.04 -35.82
N PRO A 142 -13.59 -1.16 -36.92
CA PRO A 142 -12.58 -2.21 -37.07
C PRO A 142 -11.36 -2.05 -36.16
N ASN A 143 -11.05 -0.81 -35.76
CA ASN A 143 -9.82 -0.49 -35.00
C ASN A 143 -10.05 -0.33 -33.49
N LYS A 144 -11.21 -0.72 -32.96
CA LYS A 144 -11.48 -0.65 -31.52
C LYS A 144 -12.05 -1.96 -30.99
N PRO A 145 -11.40 -2.58 -29.99
CA PRO A 145 -11.87 -3.84 -29.45
C PRO A 145 -13.26 -3.70 -28.84
N ALA A 146 -14.01 -4.80 -28.87
CA ALA A 146 -15.37 -4.90 -28.31
C ALA A 146 -15.51 -6.19 -27.49
N ILE A 147 -16.24 -6.14 -26.39
CA ILE A 147 -16.76 -7.36 -25.76
C ILE A 147 -18.09 -7.66 -26.42
N VAL A 148 -18.30 -8.90 -26.81
CA VAL A 148 -19.59 -9.38 -27.29
C VAL A 148 -20.12 -10.43 -26.34
N ILE A 149 -21.41 -10.36 -26.04
CA ILE A 149 -22.09 -11.29 -25.15
C ILE A 149 -23.34 -11.83 -25.83
N TRP A 150 -23.52 -13.14 -25.75
CA TRP A 150 -24.66 -13.88 -26.25
C TRP A 150 -25.59 -14.25 -25.10
N TYR A 151 -26.89 -14.02 -25.28
CA TYR A 151 -27.94 -14.51 -24.39
C TYR A 151 -28.98 -15.30 -25.18
N ARG A 152 -29.01 -16.61 -24.92
CA ARG A 152 -29.95 -17.52 -25.56
C ARG A 152 -31.39 -17.24 -25.12
N ASN A 153 -32.32 -17.26 -26.07
CA ASN A 153 -33.74 -17.17 -25.76
C ASN A 153 -34.22 -18.47 -25.07
N PRO A 154 -34.91 -18.38 -23.92
CA PRO A 154 -35.39 -19.57 -23.22
C PRO A 154 -36.55 -20.30 -23.93
N LEU A 155 -37.30 -19.59 -24.79
CA LEU A 155 -38.49 -20.12 -25.47
C LEU A 155 -38.18 -20.61 -26.89
N LEU A 156 -37.28 -19.91 -27.60
CA LEU A 156 -36.97 -20.19 -29.00
C LEU A 156 -35.62 -20.90 -29.15
N LYS A 157 -35.60 -22.03 -29.88
CA LYS A 157 -34.36 -22.73 -30.21
C LYS A 157 -33.53 -21.90 -31.19
N ASN A 158 -32.21 -21.86 -30.99
CA ASN A 158 -31.25 -21.18 -31.88
C ASN A 158 -31.51 -19.67 -32.08
N SER A 159 -32.27 -19.06 -31.17
CA SER A 159 -32.61 -17.65 -31.19
C SER A 159 -32.19 -17.00 -29.89
N GLY A 160 -32.03 -15.69 -29.90
CA GLY A 160 -31.53 -14.95 -28.75
C GLY A 160 -31.15 -13.54 -29.12
N VAL A 161 -30.47 -12.90 -28.19
CA VAL A 161 -30.00 -11.53 -28.34
C VAL A 161 -28.51 -11.55 -28.09
N PHE A 162 -27.75 -10.91 -28.96
CA PHE A 162 -26.37 -10.58 -28.66
C PHE A 162 -26.22 -9.07 -28.47
N ALA A 163 -25.30 -8.69 -27.60
CA ALA A 163 -24.93 -7.31 -27.36
C ALA A 163 -23.43 -7.14 -27.63
N ALA A 164 -23.08 -6.08 -28.35
CA ALA A 164 -21.70 -5.61 -28.44
C ALA A 164 -21.51 -4.45 -27.48
N LEU A 165 -20.44 -4.49 -26.70
CA LEU A 165 -20.15 -3.56 -25.62
C LEU A 165 -18.87 -2.78 -25.92
N ASN A 166 -18.89 -1.51 -25.52
CA ASN A 166 -17.71 -0.67 -25.46
C ASN A 166 -16.82 -1.12 -24.30
N LEU A 167 -15.59 -1.50 -24.64
CA LEU A 167 -14.52 -1.62 -23.68
C LEU A 167 -14.05 -0.23 -23.29
N ASN A 168 -14.61 0.29 -22.19
CA ASN A 168 -14.13 1.54 -21.59
C ASN A 168 -13.50 1.26 -20.23
N LEU A 169 -12.20 0.94 -20.24
CA LEU A 169 -11.39 0.80 -19.03
C LEU A 169 -10.96 2.16 -18.44
N THR A 170 -11.39 3.28 -19.01
CA THR A 170 -11.00 4.63 -18.56
C THR A 170 -11.22 4.90 -17.06
N PRO A 171 -12.30 4.41 -16.39
CA PRO A 171 -12.42 4.55 -14.94
C PRO A 171 -11.26 3.91 -14.17
N SER A 172 -10.74 2.78 -14.64
CA SER A 172 -9.57 2.12 -14.04
C SER A 172 -8.28 2.91 -14.26
N LEU A 173 -8.15 3.62 -15.40
CA LEU A 173 -7.00 4.49 -15.69
C LEU A 173 -6.98 5.76 -14.81
N PHE A 174 -8.15 6.30 -14.45
CA PHE A 174 -8.21 7.42 -13.49
C PHE A 174 -7.95 6.97 -12.05
N TYR A 175 -8.27 5.72 -11.73
CA TYR A 175 -7.95 5.16 -10.43
C TYR A 175 -6.46 4.85 -10.32
N SER A 176 -5.86 4.28 -11.37
CA SER A 176 -4.41 4.04 -11.45
C SER A 176 -3.60 5.33 -11.43
N SER A 177 -4.02 6.38 -12.15
CA SER A 177 -3.29 7.65 -12.15
C SER A 177 -3.28 8.36 -10.78
N ARG A 178 -4.15 7.96 -9.85
CA ARG A 178 -4.19 8.48 -8.47
C ARG A 178 -3.33 7.68 -7.50
N GLN A 179 -2.85 6.50 -7.88
CA GLN A 179 -2.14 5.59 -7.00
C GLN A 179 -0.87 5.10 -7.70
N GLU A 180 0.28 5.56 -7.23
CA GLU A 180 1.61 5.31 -7.84
C GLU A 180 2.00 3.81 -7.91
N ASP A 181 1.26 2.90 -7.27
CA ASP A 181 1.59 1.47 -7.11
C ASP A 181 0.60 0.52 -7.83
N TYR A 182 0.05 0.92 -8.98
CA TYR A 182 -0.89 0.11 -9.75
C TYR A 182 -0.41 -0.05 -11.19
N ASP A 183 -0.16 -1.29 -11.61
CA ASP A 183 0.30 -1.60 -12.97
C ASP A 183 -0.86 -1.82 -13.93
N GLY A 184 -1.95 -2.42 -13.45
CA GLY A 184 -3.12 -2.61 -14.30
C GLY A 184 -4.14 -3.65 -13.85
N VAL A 185 -5.25 -3.67 -14.56
CA VAL A 185 -6.20 -4.79 -14.60
C VAL A 185 -6.20 -5.42 -15.98
N ALA A 186 -6.38 -6.75 -16.03
CA ALA A 186 -6.69 -7.49 -17.24
C ALA A 186 -8.06 -8.18 -17.14
N LEU A 187 -8.86 -8.02 -18.18
CA LEU A 187 -10.12 -8.73 -18.39
C LEU A 187 -9.85 -9.93 -19.29
N ILE A 188 -10.21 -11.13 -18.83
CA ILE A 188 -9.95 -12.40 -19.52
C ILE A 188 -11.28 -13.06 -19.86
N ILE A 189 -11.44 -13.38 -21.15
CA ILE A 189 -12.60 -14.10 -21.68
C ILE A 189 -12.06 -15.20 -22.60
N GLY A 190 -12.27 -16.45 -22.20
CA GLY A 190 -11.69 -17.60 -22.89
C GLY A 190 -10.16 -17.53 -22.90
N ASN A 191 -9.56 -17.46 -24.09
CA ASN A 191 -8.11 -17.42 -24.28
C ASN A 191 -7.57 -16.01 -24.64
N THR A 192 -8.46 -15.01 -24.66
CA THR A 192 -8.11 -13.63 -25.01
C THR A 192 -8.18 -12.77 -23.76
N ALA A 193 -7.20 -11.90 -23.60
CA ALA A 193 -7.10 -10.94 -22.53
C ALA A 193 -7.03 -9.52 -23.09
N LEU A 194 -7.68 -8.60 -22.39
CA LEU A 194 -7.48 -7.17 -22.57
C LEU A 194 -6.93 -6.58 -21.27
N SER A 195 -5.73 -6.05 -21.34
CA SER A 195 -5.06 -5.38 -20.23
C SER A 195 -5.08 -3.86 -20.37
N THR A 196 -4.94 -3.16 -19.26
CA THR A 196 -4.75 -1.70 -19.22
C THR A 196 -3.33 -1.26 -19.61
N PHE A 197 -2.33 -2.13 -19.46
CA PHE A 197 -0.92 -1.86 -19.78
C PHE A 197 -0.56 -2.13 -21.26
N SER A 198 -1.47 -2.67 -22.05
CA SER A 198 -1.26 -2.94 -23.49
C SER A 198 -2.39 -2.35 -24.31
N SER A 199 -2.05 -1.79 -25.47
CA SER A 199 -3.02 -1.27 -26.44
C SER A 199 -3.58 -2.34 -27.38
N ARG A 200 -3.03 -3.57 -27.35
CA ARG A 200 -3.46 -4.71 -28.17
C ARG A 200 -4.10 -5.81 -27.34
N LEU A 201 -4.93 -6.62 -28.00
CA LEU A 201 -5.39 -7.88 -27.43
C LEU A 201 -4.20 -8.81 -27.21
N MET A 202 -4.17 -9.45 -26.05
CA MET A 202 -3.13 -10.38 -25.66
C MET A 202 -3.74 -11.76 -25.48
N ASN A 203 -2.94 -12.79 -25.68
CA ASN A 203 -3.33 -14.12 -25.24
C ASN A 203 -3.15 -14.26 -23.72
N VAL A 204 -3.90 -15.14 -23.07
CA VAL A 204 -3.72 -15.42 -21.64
C VAL A 204 -2.30 -15.89 -21.32
N ASN A 205 -1.63 -16.56 -22.26
CA ASN A 205 -0.24 -17.01 -22.11
C ASN A 205 0.80 -15.87 -22.23
N GLU A 206 0.43 -14.72 -22.82
CA GLU A 206 1.31 -13.55 -22.91
C GLU A 206 1.28 -12.70 -21.62
N LEU A 207 0.34 -12.99 -20.71
CA LEU A 207 0.32 -12.41 -19.37
C LEU A 207 1.36 -13.16 -18.51
N THR A 208 2.61 -12.74 -18.59
CA THR A 208 3.75 -13.41 -17.93
C THR A 208 3.80 -13.16 -16.42
N ASP A 209 3.23 -12.04 -15.97
CA ASP A 209 3.31 -11.65 -14.57
C ASP A 209 2.26 -12.39 -13.73
N MET A 210 2.60 -12.69 -12.47
CA MET A 210 1.64 -13.29 -11.55
C MET A 210 0.66 -12.22 -11.06
N PRO A 211 -0.66 -12.46 -11.13
CA PRO A 211 -1.63 -11.50 -10.63
C PRO A 211 -1.60 -11.48 -9.10
N VAL A 212 -1.71 -10.28 -8.52
CA VAL A 212 -1.85 -10.09 -7.07
C VAL A 212 -3.19 -10.61 -6.57
N ARG A 213 -4.25 -10.42 -7.39
CA ARG A 213 -5.61 -10.94 -7.14
C ARG A 213 -6.27 -11.39 -8.44
N GLU A 214 -7.09 -12.43 -8.34
CA GLU A 214 -7.95 -12.91 -9.44
C GLU A 214 -9.37 -13.11 -8.90
N THR A 215 -10.37 -12.67 -9.68
CA THR A 215 -11.79 -12.94 -9.38
C THR A 215 -12.56 -13.30 -10.65
N LYS A 216 -13.64 -14.08 -10.49
CA LYS A 216 -14.56 -14.47 -11.56
C LYS A 216 -15.90 -13.81 -11.32
N ILE A 217 -16.47 -13.25 -12.38
CA ILE A 217 -17.77 -12.56 -12.32
C ILE A 217 -18.90 -13.58 -12.34
N ALA A 218 -19.92 -13.38 -11.52
CA ALA A 218 -20.99 -14.36 -11.38
C ALA A 218 -21.89 -14.39 -12.63
N GLY A 219 -22.18 -15.59 -13.13
CA GLY A 219 -23.15 -15.80 -14.22
C GLY A 219 -22.63 -15.55 -15.64
N ILE A 220 -21.38 -15.12 -15.81
CA ILE A 220 -20.75 -14.92 -17.13
C ILE A 220 -19.30 -15.45 -17.16
N PRO A 221 -18.78 -15.86 -18.34
CA PRO A 221 -17.42 -16.39 -18.45
C PRO A 221 -16.36 -15.26 -18.53
N LEU A 222 -16.35 -14.38 -17.52
CA LEU A 222 -15.42 -13.25 -17.41
C LEU A 222 -14.57 -13.39 -16.14
N THR A 223 -13.26 -13.35 -16.32
CA THR A 223 -12.28 -13.35 -15.22
C THR A 223 -11.53 -12.03 -15.20
N VAL A 224 -11.31 -11.46 -14.02
CA VAL A 224 -10.60 -10.20 -13.81
C VAL A 224 -9.34 -10.50 -13.02
N ARG A 225 -8.19 -10.08 -13.56
CA ARG A 225 -6.89 -10.16 -12.89
C ARG A 225 -6.37 -8.77 -12.57
N LEU A 226 -5.86 -8.60 -11.36
CA LEU A 226 -5.23 -7.39 -10.87
C LEU A 226 -3.72 -7.56 -10.83
N TYR A 227 -3.01 -6.59 -11.40
CA TYR A 227 -1.55 -6.50 -11.41
C TYR A 227 -1.13 -5.22 -10.69
N ALA A 228 -0.23 -5.38 -9.74
CA ALA A 228 0.38 -4.31 -9.00
C ALA A 228 1.75 -4.77 -8.52
N ASP A 229 2.67 -3.83 -8.39
CA ASP A 229 3.95 -4.07 -7.75
C ASP A 229 3.74 -4.43 -6.28
N ASP A 230 4.31 -5.56 -5.85
CA ASP A 230 4.20 -6.04 -4.48
C ASP A 230 4.91 -5.09 -3.48
N TRP A 231 5.94 -4.34 -3.93
CA TRP A 231 6.79 -3.52 -3.06
C TRP A 231 7.26 -2.25 -3.76
N THR A 232 6.86 -1.09 -3.25
CA THR A 232 7.49 0.17 -3.65
C THR A 232 8.66 0.49 -2.74
N TRP A 233 9.82 0.72 -3.35
CA TRP A 233 11.04 1.13 -2.65
C TRP A 233 10.84 2.39 -1.79
N ASN A 234 9.85 3.20 -2.11
CA ASN A 234 9.47 4.39 -1.36
C ASN A 234 9.01 4.06 0.06
N ASP A 235 8.19 3.04 0.27
CA ASP A 235 7.69 2.71 1.61
C ASP A 235 8.79 2.22 2.54
N VAL A 236 9.75 1.45 1.99
CA VAL A 236 10.95 1.02 2.73
C VAL A 236 11.82 2.23 3.07
N TRP A 237 11.98 3.16 2.13
CA TRP A 237 12.75 4.38 2.34
C TRP A 237 12.13 5.27 3.43
N TYR A 238 10.80 5.47 3.39
CA TYR A 238 10.08 6.21 4.43
C TYR A 238 10.18 5.55 5.80
N ALA A 239 10.06 4.23 5.87
CA ALA A 239 10.23 3.48 7.12
C ALA A 239 11.64 3.65 7.71
N PHE A 240 12.68 3.66 6.86
CA PHE A 240 14.06 3.89 7.29
C PHE A 240 14.29 5.34 7.75
N LEU A 241 13.78 6.34 7.01
CA LEU A 241 13.88 7.75 7.38
C LEU A 241 13.19 8.05 8.72
N LEU A 242 11.95 7.58 8.90
CA LEU A 242 11.20 7.77 10.15
C LEU A 242 11.85 7.04 11.33
N GLY A 243 12.36 5.82 11.10
CA GLY A 243 13.14 5.09 12.10
C GLY A 243 14.42 5.82 12.50
N GLY A 244 15.17 6.34 11.52
CA GLY A 244 16.38 7.14 11.76
C GLY A 244 16.11 8.43 12.52
N MET A 245 15.08 9.18 12.15
CA MET A 245 14.68 10.41 12.84
C MET A 245 14.24 10.12 14.28
N SER A 246 13.40 9.11 14.51
CA SER A 246 12.95 8.75 15.87
C SER A 246 14.10 8.22 16.73
N GLY A 247 14.97 7.36 16.19
CA GLY A 247 16.13 6.83 16.90
C GLY A 247 17.16 7.90 17.29
N THR A 248 17.44 8.86 16.40
CA THR A 248 18.34 9.98 16.70
C THR A 248 17.77 10.89 17.79
N VAL A 249 16.48 11.22 17.72
CA VAL A 249 15.80 12.04 18.73
C VAL A 249 15.86 11.36 20.10
N VAL A 250 15.56 10.06 20.18
CA VAL A 250 15.59 9.35 21.49
C VAL A 250 17.01 9.15 21.99
N GLY A 251 17.98 8.87 21.11
CA GLY A 251 19.40 8.77 21.48
C GLY A 251 19.93 10.08 22.08
N LEU A 252 19.62 11.22 21.44
CA LEU A 252 19.99 12.55 21.94
C LEU A 252 19.29 12.89 23.25
N LEU A 253 17.99 12.59 23.38
CA LEU A 253 17.24 12.81 24.61
C LEU A 253 17.78 11.97 25.77
N CYS A 254 18.08 10.69 25.51
CA CYS A 254 18.68 9.79 26.49
C CYS A 254 20.04 10.32 26.96
N TYR A 255 20.91 10.70 26.02
CA TYR A 255 22.20 11.31 26.32
C TYR A 255 22.06 12.60 27.15
N TYR A 256 21.13 13.48 26.76
CA TYR A 256 20.85 14.72 27.49
C TYR A 256 20.43 14.45 28.94
N LEU A 257 19.43 13.60 29.15
CA LEU A 257 18.92 13.26 30.49
C LEU A 257 20.01 12.64 31.37
N MET A 258 20.80 11.71 30.83
CA MET A 258 21.87 11.05 31.56
C MET A 258 23.02 12.02 31.87
N SER A 259 23.36 12.93 30.95
CA SER A 259 24.36 13.97 31.18
C SER A 259 23.96 14.97 32.26
N VAL A 260 22.66 15.30 32.37
CA VAL A 260 22.13 16.20 33.40
C VAL A 260 22.11 15.50 34.76
N ARG A 261 21.74 14.22 34.81
CA ARG A 261 21.71 13.43 36.05
C ARG A 261 23.11 13.19 36.61
N MET A 262 24.09 12.97 35.75
CA MET A 262 25.49 12.68 36.11
C MET A 262 26.35 13.93 36.34
N ARG A 263 25.77 15.14 36.49
CA ARG A 263 26.55 16.36 36.75
C ARG A 263 27.18 16.27 38.16
N PRO A 264 28.52 16.16 38.30
CA PRO A 264 29.16 16.02 39.61
C PRO A 264 28.93 17.25 40.51
N GLY A 265 28.67 18.42 39.91
CA GLY A 265 28.32 19.63 40.66
C GLY A 265 27.03 19.49 41.48
N ARG A 266 26.07 18.67 41.05
CA ARG A 266 24.84 18.42 41.81
C ARG A 266 25.12 17.52 43.01
N GLU A 267 25.98 16.52 42.86
CA GLU A 267 26.44 15.65 43.96
C GLU A 267 27.25 16.43 45.00
N ILE A 268 28.18 17.28 44.58
CA ILE A 268 28.96 18.13 45.49
C ILE A 268 28.04 19.08 46.27
N MET A 269 27.08 19.72 45.59
CA MET A 269 26.12 20.61 46.24
C MET A 269 25.24 19.88 47.27
N THR A 270 24.78 18.66 46.93
CA THR A 270 24.02 17.81 47.85
C THR A 270 24.89 17.33 49.02
N ALA A 271 26.17 17.04 48.78
CA ALA A 271 27.12 16.65 49.81
C ALA A 271 27.42 17.80 50.79
N ILE A 272 27.52 19.05 50.32
CA ILE A 272 27.61 20.25 51.17
C ILE A 272 26.35 20.40 52.02
N LYS A 273 25.16 20.32 51.42
CA LYS A 273 23.87 20.43 52.14
C LYS A 273 23.66 19.34 53.19
N ARG A 274 24.31 18.19 53.04
CA ARG A 274 24.20 17.03 53.95
C ARG A 274 25.41 16.90 54.89
N GLU A 275 26.22 17.95 55.01
CA GLU A 275 27.40 18.01 55.91
C GLU A 275 28.34 16.81 55.74
N GLN A 276 28.49 16.32 54.51
CA GLN A 276 29.33 15.16 54.21
C GLN A 276 30.82 15.54 54.12
N PHE A 277 31.12 16.83 54.10
CA PHE A 277 32.47 17.35 54.16
C PHE A 277 32.83 17.69 55.60
N TYR A 278 33.95 17.15 56.07
CA TYR A 278 34.49 17.46 57.38
C TYR A 278 35.94 17.95 57.26
N VAL A 279 36.37 18.67 58.28
CA VAL A 279 37.71 19.23 58.36
C VAL A 279 38.59 18.29 59.18
N ALA A 280 39.69 17.85 58.58
CA ALA A 280 40.72 17.08 59.26
C ALA A 280 41.96 17.96 59.48
N TYR A 281 42.55 17.85 60.66
CA TYR A 281 43.73 18.63 61.04
C TYR A 281 44.96 17.73 61.04
N GLN A 282 45.96 18.07 60.23
CA GLN A 282 47.22 17.34 60.16
C GLN A 282 48.33 18.22 60.78
N PRO A 283 48.98 17.79 61.87
CA PRO A 283 50.05 18.57 62.49
C PRO A 283 51.29 18.59 61.61
N VAL A 284 51.89 19.76 61.47
CA VAL A 284 53.20 19.95 60.84
C VAL A 284 54.22 20.09 61.96
N VAL A 285 55.17 19.16 62.00
CA VAL A 285 56.17 19.06 63.06
C VAL A 285 57.51 19.51 62.51
N ASP A 286 58.20 20.39 63.23
CA ASP A 286 59.58 20.75 62.92
C ASP A 286 60.51 19.59 63.29
N THR A 287 61.26 19.12 62.30
CA THR A 287 62.17 17.97 62.41
C THR A 287 63.32 18.17 63.40
N GLN A 288 63.74 19.42 63.67
CA GLN A 288 64.87 19.70 64.55
C GLN A 288 64.44 19.88 66.00
N ALA A 289 63.36 20.62 66.23
CA ALA A 289 62.85 20.90 67.59
C ALA A 289 61.85 19.85 68.09
N LEU A 290 61.39 18.91 67.24
CA LEU A 290 60.34 17.94 67.53
C LEU A 290 59.07 18.57 68.15
N ARG A 291 58.78 19.82 67.76
CA ARG A 291 57.62 20.58 68.23
C ARG A 291 56.66 20.81 67.08
N VAL A 292 55.37 20.77 67.39
CA VAL A 292 54.31 21.12 66.44
C VAL A 292 54.42 22.61 66.15
N THR A 293 54.78 22.97 64.91
CA THR A 293 54.98 24.36 64.47
C THR A 293 53.79 24.90 63.68
N GLY A 294 52.92 24.03 63.19
CA GLY A 294 51.72 24.43 62.47
C GLY A 294 50.71 23.31 62.32
N LEU A 295 49.55 23.67 61.75
CA LEU A 295 48.44 22.77 61.50
C LEU A 295 47.97 22.97 60.06
N GLU A 296 47.98 21.91 59.26
CA GLU A 296 47.39 21.92 57.93
C GLU A 296 45.92 21.49 58.01
N VAL A 297 45.05 22.29 57.42
CA VAL A 297 43.60 22.07 57.41
C VAL A 297 43.23 21.39 56.09
N LEU A 298 42.76 20.15 56.16
CA LEU A 298 42.41 19.34 54.99
C LEU A 298 40.90 19.08 54.95
N LEU A 299 40.27 19.40 53.82
CA LEU A 299 38.87 19.04 53.61
C LEU A 299 38.76 17.58 53.18
N ARG A 300 37.99 16.78 53.92
CA ARG A 300 37.73 15.36 53.64
C ARG A 300 36.25 15.17 53.30
N TRP A 301 35.96 14.30 52.34
CA TRP A 301 34.59 13.94 51.98
C TRP A 301 34.30 12.52 52.45
N ARG A 302 33.29 12.37 53.32
CA ARG A 302 32.75 11.07 53.72
C ARG A 302 31.57 10.70 52.82
N HIS A 303 31.83 9.92 51.78
CA HIS A 303 30.79 9.53 50.82
C HIS A 303 29.91 8.42 51.42
N PRO A 304 28.57 8.53 51.36
CA PRO A 304 27.65 7.60 52.04
C PRO A 304 27.74 6.15 51.54
N VAL A 305 28.21 5.93 50.30
CA VAL A 305 28.32 4.59 49.69
C VAL A 305 29.79 4.15 49.52
N ALA A 306 30.72 5.11 49.40
CA ALA A 306 32.11 4.81 49.03
C ALA A 306 33.09 4.95 50.22
N GLY A 307 32.59 5.33 51.40
CA GLY A 307 33.41 5.55 52.58
C GLY A 307 34.25 6.83 52.49
N GLU A 308 35.32 6.90 53.27
CA GLU A 308 36.27 8.01 53.20
C GLU A 308 37.12 7.90 51.95
N ILE A 309 37.08 8.91 51.09
CA ILE A 309 37.85 8.92 49.85
C ILE A 309 39.30 9.31 50.20
N PRO A 310 40.30 8.40 50.08
CA PRO A 310 41.68 8.72 50.43
C PRO A 310 42.27 9.69 49.40
N ARG A 311 43.06 10.65 49.90
CA ARG A 311 43.87 11.66 49.16
C ARG A 311 43.60 11.76 47.65
N MET A 312 42.76 12.73 47.25
CA MET A 312 42.78 13.23 45.87
C MET A 312 44.08 14.03 45.64
N PRO A 313 44.83 13.81 44.54
CA PRO A 313 45.88 14.73 44.13
C PRO A 313 45.23 16.05 43.69
N SER A 314 45.45 17.12 44.46
CA SER A 314 45.16 18.54 44.15
C SER A 314 43.86 18.82 43.39
N LEU A 315 42.74 18.93 44.12
CA LEU A 315 41.54 19.58 43.61
C LEU A 315 41.77 21.09 43.63
N THR A 316 42.28 21.67 42.53
CA THR A 316 42.23 23.12 42.33
C THR A 316 40.75 23.54 42.33
N LEU A 317 40.33 24.25 43.38
CA LEU A 317 39.02 24.89 43.45
C LEU A 317 38.82 25.74 42.19
N PRO A 318 37.74 25.56 41.42
CA PRO A 318 37.47 26.42 40.28
C PRO A 318 37.29 27.85 40.76
N ASN A 319 38.04 28.77 40.16
CA ASN A 319 38.00 30.20 40.43
C ASN A 319 36.55 30.70 40.48
N ARG A 320 36.11 31.08 41.68
CA ARG A 320 34.86 31.81 41.89
C ARG A 320 35.13 33.24 41.39
N LYS A 321 34.89 33.50 40.11
CA LYS A 321 34.75 34.89 39.63
C LYS A 321 33.57 35.49 40.41
N ARG A 322 33.87 36.51 41.22
CA ARG A 322 32.86 37.42 41.78
C ARG A 322 32.16 38.15 40.63
#